data_AF-A0A268U330-F1
#
_entry.id   AF-A0A268U330-F1
#
_cell.length_a   1.000
_cell.length_b   1.000
_cell.length_c   1.000
_cell.angle_alpha   90.00
_cell.angle_beta   90.00
_cell.angle_gamma   90.00
#
_symmetry.space_group_name_H-M   'P 1'
#
loop_
_entity.id
_entity.type
_entity.pdbx_description
1 polymer ?
#
loop_
_entity_poly.entity_id
_entity_poly.type
_entity_poly.pdbx_seq_one_letter_code
_entity_poly.pdbx_strand_id
1 'polypeptide(L)'
;MQLEKYSYRKLHNDLMQVRKTIKKLESKKAMAEKKIQNYLEKEKAIRDALIFKLNTPTDDTINSILNSKPTQYKNHSELVENLHLELHKEN
;
A
#
# COMPACT_ATOMS: atom_id res chain seq x y z
N MET A 1 23.94 -7.47 -42.63
CA MET A 1 23.00 -6.98 -41.60
C MET A 1 21.59 -7.28 -42.09
N GLN A 2 21.02 -8.43 -41.70
CA GLN A 2 19.74 -8.91 -42.21
C GLN A 2 18.58 -8.21 -41.49
N LEU A 3 18.10 -7.10 -42.05
CA LEU A 3 16.73 -6.64 -41.83
C LEU A 3 15.83 -7.60 -42.61
N GLU A 4 15.56 -8.77 -42.03
CA GLU A 4 14.57 -9.70 -42.56
C GLU A 4 13.25 -8.96 -42.80
N LYS A 5 12.70 -9.10 -44.00
CA LYS A 5 11.49 -8.44 -44.49
C LYS A 5 10.31 -8.73 -43.56
N TYR A 6 10.10 -7.90 -42.55
CA TYR A 6 8.84 -7.88 -41.82
C TYR A 6 7.73 -7.49 -42.79
N SER A 7 6.74 -8.37 -43.00
CA SER A 7 5.56 -7.99 -43.78
C SER A 7 4.82 -6.86 -43.07
N TYR A 8 4.32 -5.90 -43.84
CA TYR A 8 3.51 -4.79 -43.32
C TYR A 8 2.40 -5.28 -42.37
N ARG A 9 1.77 -6.42 -42.72
CA ARG A 9 0.73 -7.07 -41.91
C ARG A 9 1.24 -7.52 -40.54
N LYS A 10 2.46 -8.07 -40.45
CA LYS A 10 3.07 -8.48 -39.18
C LYS A 10 3.34 -7.25 -38.30
N LEU A 11 3.94 -6.21 -38.85
CA LEU A 11 4.19 -4.95 -38.12
C LEU A 11 2.89 -4.29 -37.65
N HIS A 12 1.85 -4.30 -38.47
CA HIS A 12 0.54 -3.77 -38.09
C HIS A 12 -0.08 -4.56 -36.93
N ASN A 13 -0.01 -5.89 -36.97
CA ASN A 13 -0.51 -6.75 -35.90
C ASN A 13 0.26 -6.54 -34.59
N ASP A 14 1.59 -6.47 -34.67
CA ASP A 14 2.45 -6.24 -33.51
C ASP A 14 2.17 -4.86 -32.89
N LEU A 15 2.04 -3.81 -33.72
CA LEU A 15 1.64 -2.47 -33.28
C LEU A 15 0.28 -2.49 -32.57
N MET A 16 -0.70 -3.23 -33.11
CA MET A 16 -2.01 -3.39 -32.46
C MET A 16 -1.90 -4.10 -31.11
N GLN A 17 -1.09 -5.15 -30.99
CA GLN A 17 -0.87 -5.86 -29.73
C GLN A 17 -0.18 -4.98 -28.68
N VAL A 18 0.83 -4.20 -29.09
CA VAL A 18 1.51 -3.23 -28.22
C VAL A 18 0.50 -2.19 -27.73
N ARG A 19 -0.33 -1.61 -28.61
CA ARG A 19 -1.38 -0.65 -28.21
C ARG A 19 -2.38 -1.24 -27.22
N LYS A 20 -2.82 -2.49 -27.43
CA LYS A 20 -3.71 -3.19 -26.47
C LYS A 20 -3.03 -3.39 -25.11
N THR A 21 -1.75 -3.73 -25.12
CA THR A 21 -0.97 -3.93 -23.90
C THR A 21 -0.80 -2.63 -23.13
N ILE A 22 -0.47 -1.53 -23.82
CA ILE A 22 -0.39 -0.18 -23.22
C ILE A 22 -1.71 0.16 -22.52
N LYS A 23 -2.85 0.03 -23.21
CA LYS A 23 -4.16 0.33 -22.64
C LYS A 23 -4.46 -0.51 -21.39
N LYS A 24 -4.06 -1.78 -21.38
CA LYS A 24 -4.21 -2.67 -20.22
C LYS A 24 -3.34 -2.22 -19.04
N LEU A 25 -2.10 -1.79 -19.31
CA LEU A 25 -1.19 -1.28 -18.29
C LEU A 25 -1.67 0.04 -17.71
N GLU A 26 -2.19 0.96 -18.53
CA GLU A 26 -2.79 2.22 -18.07
C GLU A 26 -3.96 1.97 -17.13
N SER A 27 -4.85 1.02 -17.47
CA SER A 27 -5.97 0.66 -16.60
C SER A 27 -5.50 0.07 -15.27
N LYS A 28 -4.49 -0.82 -15.29
CA LYS A 28 -3.90 -1.38 -14.07
C LYS A 28 -3.24 -0.31 -13.21
N LYS A 29 -2.53 0.64 -13.83
CA LYS A 29 -1.92 1.79 -13.14
C LYS A 29 -2.98 2.63 -12.43
N ALA A 30 -4.06 3.00 -13.12
CA ALA A 30 -5.16 3.77 -12.53
C ALA A 30 -5.81 3.04 -11.34
N MET A 31 -5.99 1.71 -11.44
CA MET A 31 -6.50 0.91 -10.32
C MET A 31 -5.55 0.89 -9.12
N ALA A 32 -4.25 0.78 -9.36
CA ALA A 32 -3.23 0.80 -8.31
C ALA A 32 -3.16 2.17 -7.63
N GLU A 33 -3.17 3.26 -8.40
CA GLU A 33 -3.20 4.63 -7.89
C GLU A 33 -4.42 4.87 -7.01
N LYS A 34 -5.62 4.41 -7.44
CA LYS A 34 -6.83 4.50 -6.61
C LYS A 34 -6.69 3.74 -5.29
N LYS A 35 -6.08 2.56 -5.30
CA LYS A 35 -5.84 1.78 -4.07
C LYS A 35 -4.88 2.51 -3.14
N ILE A 36 -3.78 3.05 -3.67
CA ILE A 36 -2.81 3.83 -2.89
C ILE A 36 -3.52 5.02 -2.22
N GLN A 37 -4.32 5.77 -2.98
CA GLN A 37 -5.06 6.90 -2.45
C GLN A 37 -5.99 6.50 -1.29
N ASN A 38 -6.74 5.40 -1.45
CA ASN A 38 -7.59 4.87 -0.38
C ASN A 38 -6.79 4.47 0.88
N TYR A 39 -5.58 3.90 0.71
CA TYR A 39 -4.74 3.55 1.85
C TYR A 39 -4.18 4.78 2.56
N LEU A 40 -3.78 5.82 1.81
CA LEU A 40 -3.33 7.09 2.38
C LEU A 40 -4.43 7.79 3.18
N GLU A 41 -5.68 7.76 2.68
CA GLU A 41 -6.83 8.31 3.41
C GLU A 41 -7.11 7.54 4.69
N LYS A 42 -7.00 6.21 4.67
CA LYS A 42 -7.12 5.38 5.88
C LYS A 42 -6.01 5.65 6.88
N GLU A 43 -4.75 5.73 6.42
CA GLU A 43 -3.61 6.06 7.26
C GLU A 43 -3.80 7.43 7.94
N LYS A 44 -4.24 8.43 7.17
CA LYS A 44 -4.54 9.77 7.70
C LYS A 44 -5.64 9.70 8.76
N ALA A 45 -6.75 8.99 8.51
CA ALA A 45 -7.83 8.86 9.47
C ALA A 45 -7.37 8.18 10.78
N ILE A 46 -6.54 7.13 10.68
CA ILE A 46 -5.95 6.45 11.84
C ILE A 46 -5.04 7.41 12.62
N ARG A 47 -4.18 8.14 11.90
CA ARG A 47 -3.27 9.13 12.49
C ARG A 47 -4.04 10.22 13.23
N ASP A 48 -5.08 10.78 12.60
CA ASP A 48 -5.91 11.83 13.20
C ASP A 48 -6.65 11.31 14.44
N ALA A 49 -7.15 10.06 14.42
CA ALA A 49 -7.78 9.42 15.57
C ALA A 49 -6.80 9.20 16.74
N LEU A 50 -5.56 8.79 16.45
CA LEU A 50 -4.51 8.63 17.46
C LEU A 50 -4.11 9.97 18.07
N ILE A 51 -3.93 11.00 17.25
CA ILE A 51 -3.64 12.37 17.71
C ILE A 51 -4.79 12.88 18.58
N PHE A 52 -6.04 12.67 18.16
CA PHE A 52 -7.20 13.04 18.96
C PHE A 52 -7.16 12.37 20.33
N LYS A 53 -6.99 11.04 20.40
CA LYS A 53 -6.89 10.31 21.67
C LYS A 53 -5.78 10.84 22.59
N LEU A 54 -4.66 11.28 22.03
CA LEU A 54 -3.56 11.87 22.80
C LEU A 54 -3.90 13.27 23.33
N ASN A 55 -4.65 14.06 22.56
CA ASN A 55 -5.06 15.42 22.94
C ASN A 55 -6.30 15.46 23.85
N THR A 56 -7.14 14.41 23.81
CA THR A 56 -8.31 14.23 24.68
C THR A 56 -8.20 12.91 25.45
N PRO A 57 -7.17 12.78 26.31
CA PRO A 57 -6.94 11.54 27.01
C PRO A 57 -8.10 11.24 27.96
N THR A 58 -8.66 10.03 27.82
CA THR A 58 -9.58 9.45 28.80
C THR A 58 -8.78 8.71 29.87
N ASP A 59 -9.39 8.39 31.01
CA ASP A 59 -8.72 7.61 32.07
C ASP A 59 -8.18 6.27 31.53
N ASP A 60 -8.88 5.64 30.59
CA ASP A 60 -8.41 4.43 29.90
C ASP A 60 -7.19 4.70 29.01
N THR A 61 -7.17 5.84 28.30
CA THR A 61 -6.01 6.26 27.50
C THR A 61 -4.78 6.46 28.40
N ILE A 62 -4.97 7.13 29.54
CA ILE A 62 -3.90 7.40 30.51
C ILE A 62 -3.39 6.09 31.10
N ASN A 63 -4.30 5.22 31.56
CA ASN A 63 -3.95 3.91 32.10
C ASN A 63 -3.23 3.04 31.06
N SER A 64 -3.66 3.07 29.80
CA SER A 64 -2.99 2.34 28.72
C SER A 64 -1.58 2.88 28.46
N ILE A 65 -1.35 4.19 28.53
CA ILE A 65 -0.02 4.79 28.34
C ILE A 65 0.89 4.44 29.53
N LEU A 66 0.40 4.61 30.77
CA LEU A 66 1.17 4.35 31.99
C LEU A 66 1.58 2.88 32.12
N ASN A 67 0.73 1.96 31.66
CA ASN A 67 1.00 0.53 31.68
C ASN A 67 1.66 0.02 30.38
N SER A 68 1.83 0.87 29.36
CA SER A 68 2.53 0.49 28.13
C SER A 68 4.02 0.33 28.42
N LYS A 69 4.59 -0.80 28.00
CA LYS A 69 6.04 -0.96 28.00
C LYS A 69 6.58 -0.29 26.74
N PRO A 70 7.54 0.65 26.84
CA PRO A 70 8.17 1.21 25.65
C PRO A 70 8.81 0.07 24.87
N THR A 71 8.24 -0.23 23.71
CA THR A 71 8.72 -1.31 22.85
C THR A 71 9.70 -0.70 21.87
N GLN A 72 11.00 -0.90 22.14
CA GLN A 72 12.05 -0.52 21.20
C GLN A 72 12.21 -1.61 20.15
N TYR A 73 11.76 -1.32 18.94
CA TYR A 73 12.02 -2.17 17.78
C TYR A 73 13.42 -1.89 17.25
N LYS A 74 14.22 -2.94 17.08
CA LYS A 74 15.59 -2.84 16.53
C LYS A 74 15.58 -2.61 15.02
N ASN A 75 14.54 -3.04 14.32
CA ASN A 75 14.36 -2.82 12.88
C ASN A 75 12.88 -2.88 12.47
N HIS A 76 12.60 -2.49 11.22
CA HIS A 76 11.24 -2.46 10.67
C HIS A 76 10.59 -3.85 10.58
N SER A 77 11.38 -4.90 10.30
CA SER A 77 10.86 -6.26 10.21
C SER A 77 10.29 -6.74 11.54
N GLU A 78 10.97 -6.44 12.64
CA GLU A 78 10.52 -6.77 14.00
C GLU A 78 9.19 -6.05 14.35
N LEU A 79 9.03 -4.80 13.92
CA LEU A 79 7.76 -4.06 14.07
C LEU A 79 6.62 -4.73 13.30
N VAL A 80 6.85 -5.08 12.03
CA VAL A 80 5.81 -5.68 11.16
C VAL A 80 5.41 -7.07 11.63
N GLU A 81 6.37 -7.84 12.16
CA GLU A 81 6.13 -9.16 12.74
C GLU A 81 5.30 -9.07 14.02
N ASN A 82 5.63 -8.15 14.94
CA ASN A 82 4.83 -7.94 16.15
C ASN A 82 3.41 -7.45 15.84
N LEU A 83 3.26 -6.53 14.87
CA LEU A 83 1.93 -6.08 14.43
C LEU A 83 1.07 -7.22 13.86
N HIS A 84 1.67 -8.14 13.09
CA HIS A 84 0.96 -9.34 12.63
C HIS A 84 0.57 -10.26 13.78
N LEU A 85 1.46 -10.45 14.76
CA LEU A 85 1.19 -11.29 15.93
C LEU A 85 0.08 -10.72 16.82
N GLU A 86 0.01 -9.40 16.98
CA GLU A 86 -1.08 -8.73 17.72
C GLU A 86 -2.42 -8.85 16.97
N LEU A 87 -2.45 -8.61 15.66
CA LEU A 87 -3.66 -8.76 14.83
C LEU A 87 -4.21 -10.20 14.81
N HIS A 88 -3.34 -11.21 14.96
CA HIS A 88 -3.75 -12.62 15.04
C HIS A 88 -4.21 -13.06 16.44
N LYS A 89 -3.87 -12.32 17.50
CA LYS A 89 -4.34 -12.60 18.87
C LYS A 89 -5.74 -12.04 19.15
N GLU A 90 -6.21 -11.09 18.34
CA GLU A 90 -7.54 -10.49 18.45
C GLU A 90 -8.64 -11.26 17.69
N ASN A 91 -8.31 -12.39 17.04
CA ASN A 91 -9.26 -13.33 16.42
C ASN A 91 -9.30 -14.67 17.18
#